data_AF-A0A068VK18-F1
#
_entry.id   AF-A0A068VK18-F1
#
_cell.length_a   1.000
_cell.length_b   1.000
_cell.length_c   1.000
_cell.angle_alpha   90.00
_cell.angle_beta   90.00
_cell.angle_gamma   90.00
#
_symmetry.space_group_name_H-M   'P 1'
#
loop_
_entity.id
_entity.type
_entity.pdbx_description
1 polymer ?
#
loop_
_entity_poly.entity_id
_entity_poly.type
_entity_poly.pdbx_seq_one_letter_code
_entity_poly.pdbx_strand_id
1 'polypeptide(L)'
;MSYYGCTCYCLLHCQHLKVLLNPYGTFSIGNDHFPAFLLDLPGIVESYKTYDDSVLIKSADIGQMIMVKEEGDSVPDEVEYRHGLTPPMRDARRRRFRREPDLNPELVRRAEKDLQNIMAAVEHEEDGEENARNASKKVEPKPPEKPDVAEAGTAGGEPDKSDSDESDYSI
;
A
#
# COMPACT_ATOMS: atom_id res chain seq x y z
N MET A 1 -27.15 -41.14 -3.84
CA MET A 1 -26.58 -40.02 -4.61
C MET A 1 -25.27 -39.63 -3.93
N SER A 2 -24.16 -40.13 -4.48
CA SER A 2 -22.82 -39.94 -3.93
C SER A 2 -22.14 -38.75 -4.61
N TYR A 3 -21.82 -37.71 -3.84
CA TYR A 3 -20.84 -36.69 -4.23
C TYR A 3 -19.85 -36.48 -3.09
N TYR A 4 -19.13 -37.55 -2.74
CA TYR A 4 -17.81 -37.42 -2.10
C TYR A 4 -16.79 -37.47 -3.24
N GLY A 5 -16.37 -36.31 -3.74
CA GLY A 5 -15.40 -36.31 -4.83
C GLY A 5 -15.24 -34.98 -5.53
N CYS A 6 -14.75 -33.95 -4.82
CA CYS A 6 -14.09 -32.83 -5.50
C CYS A 6 -13.15 -32.03 -4.59
N THR A 7 -12.51 -32.68 -3.61
CA THR A 7 -11.57 -32.01 -2.68
C THR A 7 -10.17 -32.63 -2.63
N CYS A 8 -9.83 -33.62 -3.45
CA CYS A 8 -8.54 -34.31 -3.29
C CYS A 8 -7.86 -34.85 -4.56
N TYR A 9 -8.45 -34.78 -5.76
CA TYR A 9 -7.84 -35.38 -6.96
C TYR A 9 -6.84 -34.48 -7.72
N CYS A 10 -6.73 -33.18 -7.40
CA CYS A 10 -5.61 -32.36 -7.89
C CYS A 10 -4.32 -32.52 -7.07
N LEU A 11 -4.35 -33.28 -5.97
CA LEU A 11 -3.19 -33.52 -5.11
C LEU A 11 -2.43 -34.81 -5.43
N LEU A 12 -2.84 -35.59 -6.42
CA LEU A 12 -2.07 -36.74 -6.91
C LEU A 12 -1.32 -36.36 -8.21
N HIS A 13 0.02 -36.37 -8.13
CA HIS A 13 1.03 -36.11 -9.19
C HIS A 13 1.42 -34.66 -9.50
N CYS A 14 1.76 -33.87 -8.49
CA CYS A 14 2.67 -32.72 -8.69
C CYS A 14 4.04 -32.96 -8.01
N GLN A 15 4.66 -34.13 -8.20
CA GLN A 15 6.05 -34.36 -7.74
C GLN A 15 7.10 -33.67 -8.64
N HIS A 16 6.67 -33.20 -9.80
CA HIS A 16 7.55 -32.62 -10.82
C HIS A 16 7.71 -31.11 -10.69
N LEU A 17 6.91 -30.41 -9.89
CA LEU A 17 7.00 -28.97 -9.70
C LEU A 17 7.64 -28.65 -8.35
N LYS A 18 8.76 -27.93 -8.36
CA LYS A 18 9.41 -27.44 -7.13
C LYS A 18 9.72 -25.96 -7.25
N VAL A 19 9.42 -25.22 -6.19
CA VAL A 19 9.68 -23.79 -6.07
C VAL A 19 10.45 -23.56 -4.79
N LEU A 20 11.69 -23.10 -4.92
CA LEU A 20 12.53 -22.68 -3.78
C LEU A 20 12.79 -21.19 -3.95
N LEU A 21 12.31 -20.36 -3.02
CA LEU A 21 12.39 -18.90 -3.12
C LEU A 21 13.11 -18.29 -1.91
N ASN A 22 14.02 -17.35 -2.18
CA ASN A 22 14.56 -16.38 -1.22
C ASN A 22 15.18 -15.18 -1.96
N PRO A 23 14.57 -13.98 -1.92
CA PRO A 23 13.84 -13.30 -3.03
C PRO A 23 14.10 -13.78 -4.49
N TYR A 24 15.27 -14.34 -4.73
CA TYR A 24 15.69 -15.09 -5.90
C TYR A 24 15.52 -16.59 -5.64
N GLY A 25 15.21 -17.37 -6.65
CA GLY A 25 14.92 -18.78 -6.46
C GLY A 25 15.03 -19.59 -7.73
N THR A 26 14.66 -20.87 -7.60
CA THR A 26 14.64 -21.80 -8.72
C THR A 26 13.25 -22.38 -8.85
N PHE A 27 12.68 -22.24 -10.04
CA PHE A 27 11.50 -22.94 -10.48
C PHE A 27 11.94 -24.18 -11.24
N SER A 28 11.51 -25.36 -10.81
CA SER A 28 11.88 -26.62 -11.46
C SER A 28 10.63 -27.34 -11.94
N ILE A 29 10.66 -27.78 -13.21
CA ILE A 29 9.64 -28.61 -13.81
C ILE A 29 10.29 -29.86 -14.43
N GLY A 30 10.00 -31.03 -13.87
CA GLY A 30 10.70 -32.26 -14.25
C GLY A 30 12.18 -32.17 -13.87
N ASN A 31 13.06 -32.18 -14.88
CA ASN A 31 14.51 -32.06 -14.72
C ASN A 31 15.05 -30.68 -15.13
N ASP A 32 14.17 -29.80 -15.62
CA ASP A 32 14.54 -28.48 -16.09
C ASP A 32 14.47 -27.49 -14.92
N HIS A 33 15.45 -26.59 -14.86
CA HIS A 33 15.61 -25.61 -13.79
C HIS A 33 15.68 -24.21 -14.39
N PHE A 34 14.91 -23.29 -13.80
CA PHE A 34 14.77 -21.93 -14.28
C PHE A 34 14.98 -20.94 -13.13
N PRO A 35 15.68 -19.82 -13.36
CA PRO A 35 15.71 -18.72 -12.41
C PRO A 35 14.30 -18.18 -12.18
N ALA A 36 13.95 -17.98 -10.91
CA ALA A 36 12.65 -17.47 -10.49
C ALA A 36 12.81 -16.32 -9.50
N PHE A 37 11.86 -15.39 -9.52
CA PHE A 37 11.86 -14.17 -8.72
C PHE A 37 10.49 -13.96 -8.11
N LEU A 38 10.42 -13.68 -6.81
CA LEU A 38 9.18 -13.26 -6.15
C LEU A 38 9.06 -11.75 -6.27
N LEU A 39 8.03 -11.27 -6.97
CA LEU A 39 7.78 -9.85 -7.20
C LEU A 39 6.40 -9.44 -6.69
N ASP A 40 6.29 -8.21 -6.20
CA ASP A 40 5.03 -7.62 -5.79
C ASP A 40 4.24 -7.14 -7.01
N LEU A 41 2.93 -7.39 -7.03
CA LEU A 41 2.03 -6.81 -8.04
C LEU A 41 1.74 -5.35 -7.68
N PRO A 42 1.58 -4.46 -8.69
CA PRO A 42 1.27 -3.06 -8.42
C PRO A 42 -0.16 -2.85 -7.88
N GLY A 43 -1.01 -3.88 -7.88
CA GLY A 43 -2.34 -3.85 -7.30
C GLY A 43 -2.77 -5.22 -6.81
N ILE A 44 -3.75 -5.25 -5.90
CA ILE A 44 -4.31 -6.49 -5.36
C ILE A 44 -5.24 -7.11 -6.40
N VAL A 45 -5.06 -8.41 -6.65
CA VAL A 45 -5.92 -9.22 -7.50
C VAL A 45 -6.77 -10.12 -6.62
N GLU A 46 -8.08 -9.99 -6.73
CA GLU A 46 -9.03 -10.83 -5.99
C GLU A 46 -9.33 -12.10 -6.78
N SER A 47 -9.29 -13.25 -6.12
CA SER A 47 -9.76 -14.51 -6.66
C SER A 47 -11.17 -14.80 -6.17
N TYR A 48 -12.02 -15.29 -7.07
CA TYR A 48 -13.39 -15.67 -6.79
C TYR A 48 -13.65 -17.10 -7.26
N LYS A 49 -14.49 -17.80 -6.52
CA LYS A 49 -15.07 -19.07 -6.93
C LYS A 49 -16.58 -18.91 -7.12
N THR A 50 -17.14 -19.71 -8.00
CA THR A 50 -18.57 -19.74 -8.27
C THR A 50 -19.00 -21.14 -8.70
N TYR A 51 -20.30 -21.43 -8.56
CA TYR A 51 -20.92 -22.65 -9.06
C TYR A 51 -21.80 -22.39 -10.29
N ASP A 52 -22.27 -21.17 -10.47
CA ASP A 52 -23.31 -20.78 -11.45
C ASP A 52 -22.98 -19.51 -12.23
N ASP A 53 -21.73 -19.02 -12.11
CA ASP A 53 -21.22 -17.78 -12.70
C ASP A 53 -22.00 -16.50 -12.33
N SER A 54 -22.92 -16.60 -11.37
CA SER A 54 -23.79 -15.50 -10.94
C SER A 54 -23.40 -15.05 -9.54
N VAL A 55 -23.22 -16.00 -8.62
CA VAL A 55 -22.78 -15.71 -7.25
C VAL A 55 -21.27 -15.94 -7.18
N LEU A 56 -20.52 -14.85 -7.06
CA LEU A 56 -19.07 -14.88 -6.88
C LEU A 56 -18.73 -14.83 -5.39
N ILE A 57 -17.98 -15.82 -4.92
CA ILE A 57 -17.50 -15.91 -3.53
C ILE A 57 -16.00 -15.64 -3.52
N LYS A 58 -15.57 -14.57 -2.86
CA LYS A 58 -14.15 -14.24 -2.73
C LYS A 58 -13.41 -15.37 -2.01
N SER A 59 -12.30 -15.83 -2.57
CA SER A 59 -11.46 -16.90 -2.02
C SER A 59 -10.12 -16.41 -1.46
N ALA A 60 -9.49 -15.42 -2.09
CA ALA A 60 -8.19 -14.90 -1.66
C ALA A 60 -7.86 -13.56 -2.32
N ASP A 61 -6.96 -12.82 -1.68
CA ASP A 61 -6.25 -11.65 -2.23
C ASP A 61 -4.85 -12.07 -2.67
N ILE A 62 -4.46 -11.66 -3.88
CA ILE A 62 -3.16 -11.98 -4.48
C ILE A 62 -2.42 -10.66 -4.73
N GLY A 63 -1.31 -10.47 -4.03
CA GLY A 63 -0.45 -9.29 -4.15
C GLY A 63 0.94 -9.56 -4.70
N GLN A 64 1.28 -10.81 -5.03
CA GLN A 64 2.61 -11.20 -5.47
C GLN A 64 2.55 -12.19 -6.64
N MET A 65 3.62 -12.25 -7.41
CA MET A 65 3.80 -13.21 -8.49
C MET A 65 5.19 -13.86 -8.44
N ILE A 66 5.27 -15.07 -8.98
CA ILE A 66 6.56 -15.71 -9.28
C ILE A 66 6.84 -15.50 -10.75
N MET A 67 7.89 -14.74 -11.06
CA MET A 67 8.39 -14.55 -12.41
C MET A 67 9.48 -15.59 -12.69
N VAL A 68 9.26 -16.45 -13.68
CA VAL A 68 10.24 -17.43 -14.15
C VAL A 68 10.89 -16.88 -15.43
N LYS A 69 12.22 -16.97 -15.52
CA LYS A 69 13.00 -16.48 -16.66
C LYS A 69 13.85 -17.59 -17.27
N GLU A 70 14.34 -17.37 -18.48
CA GLU A 70 15.33 -18.25 -19.11
C GLU A 70 16.76 -17.88 -18.69
N GLU A 71 17.71 -18.79 -18.88
CA GLU A 71 19.12 -18.49 -18.65
C GLU A 71 19.60 -17.40 -19.63
N GLY A 72 20.12 -16.30 -19.08
CA GLY A 72 20.61 -15.15 -19.87
C GLY A 72 19.64 -13.97 -19.94
N ASP A 73 18.41 -14.13 -19.46
CA ASP A 73 17.51 -12.98 -19.28
C ASP A 73 18.02 -12.04 -18.18
N SER A 74 17.70 -10.75 -18.33
CA SER A 74 17.98 -9.75 -17.29
C SER A 74 17.32 -10.14 -15.97
N VAL A 75 18.00 -9.91 -14.85
CA VAL A 75 17.38 -10.02 -13.53
C VAL A 75 16.46 -8.81 -13.32
N PRO A 76 15.24 -8.97 -12.74
CA PRO A 76 14.44 -7.82 -12.34
C PRO A 76 15.20 -6.98 -11.30
N ASP A 77 15.35 -5.67 -11.57
CA ASP A 77 16.06 -4.74 -10.68
C ASP A 77 15.20 -4.27 -9.49
N GLU A 78 13.87 -4.34 -9.63
CA GLU A 78 12.89 -3.85 -8.66
C GLU A 78 12.11 -5.01 -8.04
N VAL A 79 11.73 -4.86 -6.76
CA VAL A 79 10.89 -5.83 -6.03
C VAL A 79 9.45 -5.78 -6.52
N GLU A 80 8.96 -4.59 -6.92
CA GLU A 80 7.63 -4.43 -7.49
C GLU A 80 7.67 -4.63 -9.01
N TYR A 81 6.71 -5.41 -9.52
CA TYR A 81 6.52 -5.58 -10.94
C TYR A 81 5.83 -4.36 -11.56
N ARG A 82 6.40 -3.87 -12.67
CA ARG A 82 5.97 -2.64 -13.34
C ARG A 82 4.55 -2.68 -13.93
N HIS A 83 3.99 -3.86 -14.20
CA HIS A 83 2.71 -4.01 -14.90
C HIS A 83 1.69 -4.78 -14.04
N GLY A 84 0.40 -4.53 -14.24
CA GLY A 84 -0.63 -5.45 -13.73
C GLY A 84 -0.82 -6.63 -14.68
N LEU A 85 -1.58 -7.65 -14.23
CA LEU A 85 -1.81 -8.89 -14.99
C LEU A 85 -2.62 -8.69 -16.28
N THR A 86 -3.45 -7.64 -16.38
CA THR A 86 -4.31 -7.40 -17.54
C THR A 86 -3.71 -6.36 -18.48
N PRO A 87 -3.92 -6.46 -19.81
CA PRO A 87 -3.36 -5.50 -20.77
C PRO A 87 -3.63 -4.02 -20.46
N PRO A 88 -4.84 -3.62 -20.02
CA PRO A 88 -5.10 -2.24 -19.63
C PRO A 88 -4.23 -1.75 -18.47
N MET A 89 -3.75 -2.67 -17.61
CA MET A 89 -2.90 -2.39 -16.44
C MET A 89 -1.40 -2.33 -16.78
N ARG A 90 -1.02 -2.26 -18.07
CA ARG A 90 0.37 -1.99 -18.44
C ARG A 90 0.83 -0.64 -17.88
N ASP A 91 2.00 -0.66 -17.26
CA ASP A 91 2.60 0.48 -16.54
C ASP A 91 1.67 1.07 -15.46
N ALA A 92 1.04 0.21 -14.67
CA ALA A 92 -0.06 0.56 -13.76
C ALA A 92 0.26 1.76 -12.86
N ARG A 93 1.36 1.70 -12.08
CA ARG A 93 1.76 2.78 -11.16
C ARG A 93 1.90 4.13 -11.87
N ARG A 94 2.50 4.12 -13.06
CA ARG A 94 2.77 5.35 -13.82
C ARG A 94 1.52 5.94 -14.49
N ARG A 95 0.64 5.08 -15.02
CA ARG A 95 -0.45 5.53 -15.90
C ARG A 95 -1.81 5.66 -15.21
N ARG A 96 -2.05 4.92 -14.13
CA ARG A 96 -3.40 4.78 -13.55
C ARG A 96 -3.46 5.10 -12.06
N PHE A 97 -2.36 4.90 -11.35
CA PHE A 97 -2.33 5.15 -9.92
C PHE A 97 -2.02 6.62 -9.72
N ARG A 98 -2.79 7.26 -8.83
CA ARG A 98 -2.52 8.63 -8.44
C ARG A 98 -1.13 8.67 -7.79
N ARG A 99 -0.26 9.56 -8.26
CA ARG A 99 1.04 9.77 -7.61
C ARG A 99 0.83 10.32 -6.21
N GLU A 100 1.58 9.79 -5.27
CA GLU A 100 1.63 10.37 -3.94
C GLU A 100 2.28 11.75 -4.02
N PRO A 101 1.83 12.72 -3.22
CA PRO A 101 2.47 14.02 -3.19
C PRO A 101 3.90 13.85 -2.66
N ASP A 102 4.84 14.58 -3.28
CA ASP A 102 6.21 14.64 -2.78
C ASP A 102 6.22 15.35 -1.42
N LEU A 103 6.33 14.57 -0.34
CA LEU A 103 6.42 15.06 1.03
C LEU A 103 7.89 15.25 1.42
N ASN A 104 8.20 16.36 2.07
CA ASN A 104 9.54 16.60 2.61
C ASN A 104 9.83 15.58 3.74
N PRO A 105 10.87 14.72 3.60
CA PRO A 105 11.18 13.71 4.61
C PRO A 105 11.41 14.28 6.01
N GLU A 106 11.93 15.50 6.11
CA GLU A 106 12.18 16.15 7.40
C GLU A 106 10.88 16.54 8.10
N LEU A 107 9.87 16.99 7.34
CA LEU A 107 8.55 17.28 7.89
C LEU A 107 7.87 16.01 8.40
N VAL A 108 7.99 14.91 7.65
CA VAL A 108 7.45 13.60 8.06
C VAL A 108 8.11 13.14 9.36
N ARG A 109 9.44 13.20 9.45
CA ARG A 109 10.17 12.82 10.67
C ARG A 109 9.79 13.66 11.88
N ARG A 110 9.65 14.98 11.71
CA ARG A 110 9.21 15.85 12.80
C ARG A 110 7.80 15.51 13.26
N ALA A 111 6.87 15.34 12.33
CA ALA A 111 5.49 14.97 12.65
C ALA A 111 5.41 13.60 13.35
N GLU A 112 6.17 12.61 12.88
CA GLU A 112 6.25 11.28 13.51
C GLU A 112 6.79 11.37 14.94
N LYS A 113 7.87 12.14 15.15
CA LYS A 113 8.44 12.36 16.48
C LYS A 113 7.46 13.06 17.41
N ASP A 114 6.78 14.10 16.93
CA ASP A 114 5.79 14.83 17.71
C ASP A 114 4.62 13.90 18.11
N LEU A 115 4.17 13.03 17.20
CA LEU A 115 3.15 12.01 17.48
C LEU A 115 3.62 11.01 18.55
N GLN A 116 4.86 10.49 18.44
CA GLN A 116 5.44 9.57 19.42
C GLN A 116 5.51 10.21 20.82
N ASN A 117 5.90 11.50 20.90
CA ASN A 117 5.95 12.22 22.17
C ASN A 117 4.56 12.37 22.81
N ILE A 118 3.54 12.70 22.01
CA ILE A 118 2.16 12.83 22.50
C ILE A 118 1.64 11.48 22.99
N MET A 119 1.87 10.40 22.23
CA MET A 119 1.46 9.05 22.64
C MET A 119 2.10 8.65 23.97
N ALA A 120 3.40 8.86 24.13
CA ALA A 120 4.09 8.57 25.39
C ALA A 120 3.57 9.43 26.56
N ALA A 121 3.24 10.71 26.31
CA ALA A 121 2.68 11.57 27.35
C ALA A 121 1.28 11.11 27.80
N VAL A 122 0.42 10.65 26.88
CA VAL A 122 -0.91 10.10 27.21
C VAL A 122 -0.79 8.80 28.02
N GLU A 123 0.14 7.91 27.65
CA GLU A 123 0.41 6.69 28.42
C GLU A 123 0.86 7.00 29.87
N HIS A 124 1.56 8.11 30.09
CA HIS A 124 1.99 8.54 31.42
C HIS A 124 0.94 9.34 32.22
N GLU A 125 -0.07 9.91 31.57
CA GLU A 125 -1.15 10.65 32.24
C GLU A 125 -2.28 9.73 32.74
N GLU A 126 -2.49 8.55 32.13
CA GLU A 126 -3.46 7.55 32.62
C GLU A 126 -3.02 6.87 33.94
N ASP A 127 -1.72 6.86 34.26
CA ASP A 127 -1.18 6.41 35.55
C ASP A 127 -1.20 7.51 36.64
N GLY A 128 -1.54 8.74 36.29
CA GLY A 128 -1.43 9.93 37.15
C GLY A 128 -2.69 10.33 37.92
N GLU A 129 -3.87 9.82 37.54
CA GLU A 129 -5.15 10.27 38.13
C GLU A 129 -5.48 9.67 39.51
N GLU A 130 -4.70 8.72 40.05
CA GLU A 130 -4.94 8.19 41.40
C GLU A 130 -4.36 9.10 42.53
N ASN A 131 -3.50 10.08 42.24
CA ASN A 131 -2.76 10.77 43.31
C ASN A 131 -2.97 12.29 43.47
N ALA A 132 -3.95 12.90 42.78
CA ALA A 132 -4.20 14.34 42.86
C ALA A 132 -5.35 14.78 43.79
N ARG A 133 -5.66 14.00 44.84
CA ARG A 133 -6.54 14.46 45.95
C ARG A 133 -5.75 14.77 47.21
N ASN A 134 -4.83 15.73 47.18
CA ASN A 134 -4.44 16.52 48.35
C ASN A 134 -3.36 17.55 47.97
N ALA A 135 -3.78 18.78 47.68
CA ALA A 135 -3.17 20.02 48.16
C ALA A 135 -3.71 21.22 47.39
N SER A 136 -4.80 21.79 47.89
CA SER A 136 -5.26 23.11 47.48
C SER A 136 -4.27 24.17 47.98
N LYS A 137 -3.73 25.04 47.10
CA LYS A 137 -3.52 26.44 47.48
C LYS A 137 -3.57 27.41 46.29
N LYS A 138 -4.68 28.15 46.31
CA LYS A 138 -4.98 29.45 45.68
C LYS A 138 -3.75 30.30 45.30
N VAL A 139 -3.66 30.66 44.02
CA VAL A 139 -3.03 31.90 43.54
C VAL A 139 -3.92 32.47 42.41
N GLU A 140 -4.36 33.71 42.57
CA GLU A 140 -5.19 34.47 41.61
C GLU A 140 -4.34 34.92 40.40
N PRO A 141 -4.82 34.79 39.15
CA PRO A 141 -4.09 35.28 37.98
C PRO A 141 -4.41 36.76 37.71
N LYS A 142 -3.35 37.54 37.46
CA LYS A 142 -3.42 38.95 37.03
C LYS A 142 -3.64 39.01 35.50
N PRO A 143 -4.42 39.98 34.96
CA PRO A 143 -4.79 39.98 33.54
C PRO A 143 -3.61 40.27 32.58
N PRO A 144 -3.56 39.65 31.38
CA PRO A 144 -2.56 39.97 30.37
C PRO A 144 -2.89 41.26 29.60
N GLU A 145 -1.89 42.12 29.44
CA GLU A 145 -1.92 43.26 28.50
C GLU A 145 -1.77 42.76 27.05
N LYS A 146 -2.60 43.29 26.15
CA LYS A 146 -2.55 43.04 24.69
C LYS A 146 -1.40 43.83 24.06
N PRO A 147 -0.64 43.27 23.11
CA PRO A 147 0.03 44.05 22.09
C PRO A 147 -0.79 44.13 20.80
N ASP A 148 -0.66 45.30 20.17
CA ASP A 148 -1.48 45.85 19.11
C ASP A 148 -1.44 45.13 17.76
N VAL A 149 -2.57 45.28 17.07
CA VAL A 149 -2.78 44.95 15.65
C VAL A 149 -2.02 45.95 14.79
N ALA A 150 -1.22 45.45 13.84
CA ALA A 150 -0.80 46.22 12.67
C ALA A 150 -1.28 45.49 11.40
N GLU A 151 -2.18 46.17 10.70
CA GLU A 151 -2.73 45.81 9.39
C GLU A 151 -1.77 46.28 8.28
N ALA A 152 -1.53 45.45 7.27
CA ALA A 152 -1.25 45.89 5.89
C ALA A 152 -1.22 44.72 4.90
N GLY A 153 -2.05 44.80 3.84
CA GLY A 153 -1.62 44.39 2.51
C GLY A 153 -2.42 43.28 1.81
N THR A 154 -3.54 43.66 1.19
CA THR A 154 -4.24 42.89 0.15
C THR A 154 -3.48 42.95 -1.19
N ALA A 155 -3.22 41.80 -1.81
CA ALA A 155 -3.05 41.54 -3.26
C ALA A 155 -2.84 40.02 -3.40
N GLY A 156 -3.59 39.21 -4.15
CA GLY A 156 -4.28 39.42 -5.42
C GLY A 156 -3.71 38.40 -6.41
N GLY A 157 -4.54 37.47 -6.91
CA GLY A 157 -4.27 36.72 -8.14
C GLY A 157 -4.24 35.20 -8.05
N GLU A 158 -5.38 34.56 -8.39
CA GLU A 158 -5.40 33.26 -9.06
C GLU A 158 -4.73 33.35 -10.44
N PRO A 159 -4.34 32.20 -11.03
CA PRO A 159 -4.92 31.93 -12.34
C PRO A 159 -5.44 30.50 -12.49
N ASP A 160 -6.70 30.43 -12.88
CA ASP A 160 -7.30 29.36 -13.68
C ASP A 160 -6.37 28.96 -14.84
N LYS A 161 -6.15 27.66 -15.00
CA LYS A 161 -5.80 27.06 -16.30
C LYS A 161 -6.62 25.81 -16.52
N SER A 162 -7.80 26.07 -17.08
CA SER A 162 -8.49 25.18 -17.99
C SER A 162 -7.69 25.09 -19.29
N ASP A 163 -7.40 23.88 -19.76
CA ASP A 163 -7.19 23.61 -21.18
C ASP A 163 -7.85 22.26 -21.49
N SER A 164 -8.94 22.38 -22.23
CA SER A 164 -9.68 21.34 -22.93
C SER A 164 -8.91 20.91 -24.18
N ASP A 165 -8.69 19.61 -24.36
CA ASP A 165 -8.42 19.02 -25.67
C ASP A 165 -9.39 17.86 -25.90
N GLU A 166 -10.50 18.17 -26.54
CA GLU A 166 -11.28 17.25 -27.36
C GLU A 166 -10.49 17.04 -28.66
N SER A 167 -10.08 15.81 -28.97
CA SER A 167 -9.79 15.44 -30.36
C SER A 167 -10.16 13.98 -30.62
N ASP A 168 -11.19 13.91 -31.47
CA ASP A 168 -11.77 12.83 -32.25
C ASP A 168 -11.14 11.43 -32.23
N TYR A 169 -12.01 10.51 -31.85
CA TYR A 169 -12.05 9.11 -32.26
C TYR A 169 -12.19 9.01 -33.79
N SER A 170 -11.30 8.26 -34.44
CA SER A 170 -11.56 7.66 -35.75
C SER A 170 -11.32 6.15 -35.66
N ILE A 171 -12.31 5.44 -36.18
CA ILE A 171 -12.54 3.98 -36.27
C ILE A 171 -11.31 3.15 -36.65
#